data_AF-A0A538KUR0-F1
#
_entry.id   AF-A0A538KUR0-F1
#
_cell.length_a   1.000
_cell.length_b   1.000
_cell.length_c   1.000
_cell.angle_alpha   90.00
_cell.angle_beta   90.00
_cell.angle_gamma   90.00
#
_symmetry.space_group_name_H-M   'P 1'
#
loop_
_entity.id
_entity.type
_entity.pdbx_description
1 polymer ?
#
loop_
_entity_poly.entity_id
_entity_poly.type
_entity_poly.pdbx_seq_one_letter_code
_entity_poly.pdbx_strand_id
1 'polypeptide(L)'
;MILHALVDDLNVARAAIHGGATLVQLRLKGLSTARLVEEGRPFRDLCARSGVTFVVNDDVEAAIALGADGVHLGHDDEGIERARAAGLNLGLSAQSLDEALAADNEHPDYLGVGPVWATPIKPGVPSLGLDRLREICESVAAPVVAIGGIDATKAALCLEAGAVGVAVVRASTDAAAVRTALERAAV
;
A
#
# COMPACT_ATOMS: atom_id res chain seq x y z
N MET A 1 6.75 -12.06 2.41
CA MET A 1 5.52 -11.57 3.06
C MET A 1 5.56 -10.06 3.12
N ILE A 2 4.55 -9.39 2.58
CA ILE A 2 4.50 -7.92 2.50
C ILE A 2 3.70 -7.36 3.69
N LEU A 3 4.32 -6.44 4.45
CA LEU A 3 3.63 -5.55 5.38
C LEU A 3 3.85 -4.10 4.94
N HIS A 4 2.80 -3.53 4.38
CA HIS A 4 2.80 -2.21 3.76
C HIS A 4 2.19 -1.20 4.74
N ALA A 5 2.98 -0.25 5.23
CA ALA A 5 2.51 0.78 6.14
C ALA A 5 2.28 2.10 5.40
N LEU A 6 1.04 2.59 5.38
CA LEU A 6 0.72 3.93 4.92
C LEU A 6 0.88 4.89 6.09
N VAL A 7 1.62 5.99 5.88
CA VAL A 7 2.00 6.93 6.94
C VAL A 7 1.96 8.37 6.45
N ASP A 8 1.62 9.27 7.37
CA ASP A 8 1.66 10.73 7.22
C ASP A 8 2.51 11.40 8.32
N ASP A 9 2.96 10.64 9.32
CA ASP A 9 3.80 11.10 10.41
C ASP A 9 5.12 10.29 10.49
N LEU A 10 6.23 11.00 10.71
CA LEU A 10 7.57 10.40 10.70
C LEU A 10 7.81 9.46 11.89
N ASN A 11 7.17 9.71 13.04
CA ASN A 11 7.27 8.80 14.19
C ASN A 11 6.44 7.53 13.95
N VAL A 12 5.29 7.64 13.30
CA VAL A 12 4.52 6.48 12.83
C VAL A 12 5.33 5.66 11.83
N ALA A 13 6.01 6.30 10.87
CA ALA A 13 6.91 5.62 9.94
C ALA A 13 8.02 4.85 10.67
N ARG A 14 8.66 5.49 11.67
CA ARG A 14 9.70 4.85 12.48
C ARG A 14 9.17 3.66 13.27
N ALA A 15 7.99 3.80 13.88
CA ALA A 15 7.34 2.73 14.63
C ALA A 15 6.97 1.55 13.71
N ALA A 16 6.42 1.83 12.52
CA ALA A 16 6.05 0.81 11.54
C ALA A 16 7.28 0.02 11.06
N ILE A 17 8.37 0.71 10.71
CA ILE A 17 9.64 0.09 10.31
C ILE A 17 10.20 -0.78 11.44
N HIS A 18 10.23 -0.27 12.67
CA HIS A 18 10.70 -1.04 13.83
C HIS A 18 9.82 -2.28 14.10
N GLY A 19 8.51 -2.17 13.85
CA GLY A 19 7.56 -3.28 13.91
C GLY A 19 7.62 -4.26 12.73
N GLY A 20 8.54 -4.06 11.78
CA GLY A 20 8.76 -4.99 10.68
C GLY A 20 7.96 -4.67 9.41
N ALA A 21 7.51 -3.43 9.21
CA ALA A 21 7.02 -3.03 7.89
C ALA A 21 8.11 -3.22 6.83
N THR A 22 7.74 -3.86 5.71
CA THR A 22 8.65 -4.12 4.58
C THR A 22 8.58 -3.02 3.53
N LEU A 23 7.51 -2.22 3.55
CA LEU A 23 7.27 -1.11 2.65
C LEU A 23 6.58 0.03 3.44
N VAL A 24 7.02 1.26 3.21
CA VAL A 24 6.39 2.48 3.73
C VAL A 24 5.91 3.33 2.57
N GLN A 25 4.62 3.65 2.57
CA GLN A 25 4.00 4.56 1.61
C GLN A 25 3.70 5.89 2.28
N LEU A 26 4.34 6.95 1.79
CA LEU A 26 4.09 8.32 2.25
C LEU A 26 2.79 8.84 1.64
N ARG A 27 1.86 9.23 2.51
CA ARG A 27 0.53 9.70 2.11
C ARG A 27 0.17 11.02 2.78
N LEU A 28 0.75 12.10 2.28
CA LEU A 28 0.42 13.47 2.69
C LEU A 28 -0.58 14.07 1.68
N LYS A 29 -1.85 14.15 2.07
CA LYS A 29 -2.92 14.66 1.18
C LYS A 29 -3.01 16.18 1.18
N GLY A 30 -3.35 16.74 0.02
CA GLY A 30 -3.62 18.18 -0.13
C GLY A 30 -2.38 19.07 -0.22
N LEU A 31 -1.19 18.49 -0.37
CA LEU A 31 0.05 19.23 -0.61
C LEU A 31 0.29 19.40 -2.11
N SER A 32 1.01 20.46 -2.48
CA SER A 32 1.60 20.56 -3.81
C SER A 32 2.81 19.62 -3.92
N THR A 33 3.17 19.21 -5.14
CA THR A 33 4.35 18.39 -5.42
C THR A 33 5.61 18.91 -4.73
N ALA A 34 5.88 20.22 -4.82
CA ALA A 34 7.05 20.83 -4.19
C ALA A 34 7.06 20.67 -2.65
N ARG A 35 5.90 20.81 -2.01
CA ARG A 35 5.75 20.63 -0.55
C ARG A 35 5.84 19.16 -0.15
N LEU A 36 5.25 18.26 -0.94
CA LEU A 36 5.37 16.81 -0.74
C LEU A 36 6.84 16.37 -0.83
N VAL A 37 7.61 16.92 -1.77
CA VAL A 37 9.05 16.64 -1.87
C VAL A 37 9.81 17.19 -0.67
N GLU A 38 9.52 18.41 -0.22
CA GLU A 38 10.17 18.99 0.96
C GLU A 38 9.91 18.13 2.22
N GLU A 39 8.64 17.80 2.48
CA GLU A 39 8.20 17.07 3.67
C GLU A 39 8.50 15.57 3.59
N GLY A 40 8.64 15.01 2.38
CA GLY A 40 8.91 13.59 2.15
C GLY A 40 10.37 13.17 2.32
N ARG A 41 11.34 14.12 2.24
CA ARG A 41 12.77 13.82 2.35
C ARG A 41 13.15 13.04 3.62
N PRO A 42 12.69 13.43 4.83
CA PRO A 42 12.98 12.67 6.05
C PRO A 42 12.46 11.23 6.02
N PHE A 43 11.34 10.98 5.35
CA PHE A 43 10.77 9.64 5.21
C PHE A 43 11.60 8.78 4.26
N ARG A 44 12.01 9.35 3.10
CA ARG A 44 12.92 8.66 2.17
C ARG A 44 14.21 8.24 2.87
N ASP A 45 14.83 9.20 3.56
CA ASP A 45 16.08 8.99 4.30
C ASP A 45 15.95 7.89 5.37
N LEU A 46 14.82 7.87 6.08
CA LEU A 46 14.53 6.85 7.09
C LEU A 46 14.41 5.45 6.46
N CYS A 47 13.69 5.33 5.35
CA CYS A 47 13.48 4.07 4.64
C CYS A 47 14.79 3.54 4.06
N ALA A 48 15.59 4.41 3.41
CA ALA A 48 16.88 4.05 2.84
C ALA A 48 17.86 3.51 3.89
N ARG A 49 17.96 4.15 5.07
CA ARG A 49 18.81 3.66 6.17
C ARG A 49 18.33 2.33 6.76
N SER A 50 17.05 2.02 6.63
CA SER A 50 16.42 0.84 7.22
C SER A 50 16.29 -0.32 6.23
N GLY A 51 16.67 -0.13 4.96
CA GLY A 51 16.47 -1.13 3.90
C GLY A 51 15.00 -1.43 3.60
N VAL A 52 14.11 -0.45 3.82
CA VAL A 52 12.66 -0.57 3.61
C VAL A 52 12.28 0.15 2.32
N THR A 53 11.42 -0.47 1.51
CA THR A 53 10.92 0.12 0.27
C THR A 53 10.11 1.38 0.57
N PHE A 54 10.42 2.47 -0.13
CA PHE A 54 9.73 3.76 -0.01
C PHE A 54 8.87 4.03 -1.24
N VAL A 55 7.56 4.20 -1.03
CA VAL A 55 6.57 4.49 -2.07
C VAL A 55 5.93 5.85 -1.80
N VAL A 56 5.66 6.62 -2.85
CA VAL A 56 4.90 7.87 -2.75
C VAL A 56 3.47 7.65 -3.26
N ASN A 57 2.49 8.19 -2.55
CA ASN A 57 1.07 8.10 -2.92
C ASN A 57 0.71 9.22 -3.92
N ASP A 58 -0.04 8.88 -4.96
CA ASP A 58 -0.71 9.71 -5.99
C ASP A 58 0.24 10.56 -6.89
N ASP A 59 1.36 11.09 -6.40
CA ASP A 59 2.20 12.06 -7.11
C ASP A 59 3.49 11.45 -7.68
N VAL A 60 3.48 11.17 -8.99
CA VAL A 60 4.61 10.58 -9.73
C VAL A 60 5.83 11.50 -9.76
N GLU A 61 5.64 12.82 -9.93
CA GLU A 61 6.76 13.75 -10.02
C GLU A 61 7.44 13.94 -8.66
N ALA A 62 6.66 13.92 -7.57
CA ALA A 62 7.22 13.88 -6.23
C ALA A 62 7.99 12.58 -5.97
N ALA A 63 7.47 11.42 -6.42
CA ALA A 63 8.16 10.14 -6.32
C ALA A 63 9.53 10.19 -7.00
N ILE A 64 9.60 10.73 -8.22
CA ILE A 64 10.85 10.92 -8.97
C ILE A 64 11.80 11.86 -8.23
N ALA A 65 11.31 13.03 -7.79
CA ALA A 65 12.14 14.04 -7.13
C ALA A 65 12.66 13.61 -5.75
N LEU A 66 11.93 12.73 -5.06
CA LEU A 66 12.35 12.10 -3.81
C LEU A 66 13.28 10.90 -4.05
N GLY A 67 13.44 10.43 -5.28
CA GLY A 67 14.15 9.20 -5.58
C GLY A 67 13.50 8.00 -4.89
N ALA A 68 12.16 7.95 -4.89
CA ALA A 68 11.39 6.86 -4.32
C ALA A 68 11.60 5.55 -5.08
N ASP A 69 11.32 4.43 -4.43
CA ASP A 69 11.43 3.10 -5.04
C ASP A 69 10.15 2.73 -5.82
N GLY A 70 9.06 3.47 -5.59
CA GLY A 70 7.81 3.29 -6.32
C GLY A 70 6.80 4.40 -6.10
N VAL A 71 5.68 4.30 -6.81
CA VAL A 71 4.50 5.15 -6.66
C VAL A 71 3.25 4.26 -6.53
N HIS A 72 2.27 4.70 -5.75
CA HIS A 72 0.96 4.06 -5.69
C HIS A 72 -0.10 5.03 -6.19
N LEU A 73 -0.86 4.64 -7.21
CA LEU A 73 -1.87 5.48 -7.87
C LEU A 73 -3.29 4.91 -7.64
N GLY A 74 -4.23 5.82 -7.36
CA GLY A 74 -5.66 5.56 -7.38
C GLY A 74 -6.23 5.53 -8.80
N HIS A 75 -7.54 5.25 -8.89
CA HIS A 75 -8.25 5.19 -10.17
C HIS A 75 -8.27 6.52 -10.93
N ASP A 76 -8.35 7.64 -10.21
CA ASP A 76 -8.44 8.99 -10.78
C ASP A 76 -7.07 9.66 -10.96
N ASP A 77 -5.97 8.97 -10.59
CA ASP A 77 -4.62 9.53 -10.66
C ASP A 77 -3.98 9.25 -12.01
N GLU A 78 -3.28 10.24 -12.55
CA GLU A 78 -2.58 10.14 -13.84
C GLU A 78 -1.12 9.72 -13.65
N GLY A 79 -0.45 9.33 -14.75
CA GLY A 79 1.00 9.20 -14.79
C GLY A 79 1.58 7.79 -14.76
N ILE A 80 0.77 6.76 -15.04
CA ILE A 80 1.25 5.36 -15.20
C ILE A 80 2.45 5.28 -16.16
N GLU A 81 2.32 5.84 -17.37
CA GLU A 81 3.40 5.84 -18.37
C GLU A 81 4.67 6.55 -17.86
N ARG A 82 4.47 7.66 -17.13
CA ARG A 82 5.55 8.47 -16.57
C ARG A 82 6.28 7.72 -15.45
N ALA A 83 5.55 7.04 -14.58
CA ALA A 83 6.11 6.21 -13.51
C ALA A 83 6.95 5.08 -14.09
N ARG A 84 6.44 4.40 -15.12
CA ARG A 84 7.17 3.34 -15.86
C ARG A 84 8.44 3.86 -16.51
N ALA A 85 8.36 5.00 -17.21
CA ALA A 85 9.52 5.61 -17.86
C ALA A 85 10.62 6.01 -16.86
N ALA A 86 10.24 6.33 -15.62
CA ALA A 86 11.17 6.62 -14.53
C ALA A 86 11.72 5.37 -13.82
N GLY A 87 11.22 4.17 -14.15
CA GLY A 87 11.62 2.92 -13.50
C GLY A 87 11.11 2.78 -12.07
N LEU A 88 10.00 3.45 -11.72
CA LEU A 88 9.35 3.30 -10.43
C LEU A 88 8.51 2.02 -10.40
N ASN A 89 8.54 1.30 -9.27
CA ASN A 89 7.55 0.25 -9.02
C ASN A 89 6.15 0.87 -8.96
N LEU A 90 5.20 0.31 -9.70
CA LEU A 90 3.83 0.80 -9.84
C LEU A 90 2.86 -0.02 -9.01
N GLY A 91 2.25 0.60 -8.01
CA GLY A 91 1.07 0.07 -7.33
C GLY A 91 -0.21 0.74 -7.84
N LEU A 92 -1.26 -0.05 -8.05
CA LEU A 92 -2.58 0.49 -8.41
C LEU A 92 -3.65 0.08 -7.39
N SER A 93 -4.59 0.96 -7.10
CA SER A 93 -5.74 0.66 -6.25
C SER A 93 -6.88 0.00 -7.03
N ALA A 94 -7.59 -0.94 -6.40
CA ALA A 94 -8.84 -1.49 -6.91
C ALA A 94 -9.85 -1.73 -5.78
N GLN A 95 -11.12 -1.42 -6.04
CA GLN A 95 -12.22 -1.50 -5.06
C GLN A 95 -13.36 -2.44 -5.49
N SER A 96 -13.22 -3.08 -6.63
CA SER A 96 -14.15 -4.07 -7.19
C SER A 96 -13.39 -5.07 -8.06
N LEU A 97 -14.05 -6.16 -8.46
CA LEU A 97 -13.46 -7.12 -9.39
C LEU A 97 -13.17 -6.48 -10.75
N ASP A 98 -14.11 -5.70 -11.28
CA ASP A 98 -13.96 -5.04 -12.58
C ASP A 98 -12.81 -4.03 -12.56
N GLU A 99 -12.68 -3.26 -11.47
CA GLU A 99 -11.52 -2.37 -11.29
C GLU A 99 -10.21 -3.12 -11.17
N ALA A 100 -10.19 -4.26 -10.46
CA ALA A 100 -8.98 -5.07 -10.31
C ALA A 100 -8.53 -5.66 -11.65
N LEU A 101 -9.46 -6.17 -12.46
CA LEU A 101 -9.18 -6.66 -13.81
C LEU A 101 -8.70 -5.54 -14.73
N ALA A 102 -9.33 -4.35 -14.67
CA ALA A 102 -8.90 -3.19 -15.44
C ALA A 102 -7.48 -2.74 -15.04
N ALA A 103 -7.21 -2.64 -13.74
CA ALA A 103 -5.89 -2.27 -13.23
C ALA A 103 -4.83 -3.33 -13.56
N ASP A 104 -5.17 -4.63 -13.56
CA ASP A 104 -4.23 -5.70 -13.91
C ASP A 104 -3.80 -5.65 -15.39
N ASN A 105 -4.66 -5.18 -16.29
CA ASN A 105 -4.32 -4.95 -17.70
C ASN A 105 -3.26 -3.85 -17.88
N GLU A 106 -3.12 -2.97 -16.90
CA GLU A 106 -2.02 -1.99 -16.87
C GLU A 106 -0.69 -2.63 -16.43
N HIS A 107 -0.67 -3.91 -16.04
CA HIS A 107 0.50 -4.68 -15.59
C HIS A 107 1.27 -4.07 -14.40
N PRO A 108 0.61 -3.70 -13.29
CA PRO A 108 1.28 -3.11 -12.13
C PRO A 108 2.17 -4.12 -11.42
N ASP A 109 3.15 -3.63 -10.66
CA ASP A 109 4.00 -4.46 -9.81
C ASP A 109 3.22 -5.03 -8.62
N TYR A 110 2.12 -4.38 -8.22
CA TYR A 110 1.14 -4.91 -7.25
C TYR A 110 -0.20 -4.16 -7.30
N LEU A 111 -1.25 -4.81 -6.77
CA LEU A 111 -2.55 -4.19 -6.54
C LEU A 111 -2.82 -3.96 -5.05
N GLY A 112 -3.31 -2.76 -4.70
CA GLY A 112 -3.90 -2.45 -3.41
C GLY A 112 -5.41 -2.66 -3.44
N VAL A 113 -5.90 -3.78 -2.90
CA VAL A 113 -7.32 -4.17 -3.03
C VAL A 113 -8.09 -3.91 -1.74
N GLY A 114 -9.10 -3.04 -1.81
CA GLY A 114 -9.90 -2.71 -0.63
C GLY A 114 -10.93 -1.58 -0.80
N PRO A 115 -11.69 -1.29 0.28
CA PRO A 115 -11.48 -1.79 1.63
C PRO A 115 -12.02 -3.21 1.85
N VAL A 116 -11.23 -4.11 2.45
CA VAL A 116 -11.70 -5.47 2.81
C VAL A 116 -12.75 -5.40 3.92
N TRP A 117 -12.52 -4.56 4.92
CA TRP A 117 -13.49 -4.23 5.96
C TRP A 117 -13.80 -2.73 5.97
N ALA A 118 -15.02 -2.37 6.38
CA ALA A 118 -15.44 -0.98 6.47
C ALA A 118 -14.45 -0.14 7.30
N THR A 119 -14.14 1.07 6.80
CA THR A 119 -13.15 1.95 7.40
C THR A 119 -13.65 3.39 7.41
N PRO A 120 -13.38 4.16 8.48
CA PRO A 120 -13.74 5.58 8.54
C PRO A 120 -12.88 6.47 7.61
N ILE A 121 -11.80 5.94 7.00
CA ILE A 121 -10.86 6.73 6.17
C ILE A 121 -11.46 7.09 4.80
N LYS A 122 -12.36 6.26 4.26
CA LYS A 122 -13.07 6.51 3.00
C LYS A 122 -14.55 6.19 3.20
N PRO A 123 -15.30 7.07 3.91
CA PRO A 123 -16.70 6.81 4.25
C PRO A 123 -17.54 6.67 2.98
N GLY A 124 -18.49 5.72 2.98
CA GLY A 124 -19.39 5.47 1.86
C GLY A 124 -18.91 4.42 0.86
N VAL A 125 -17.70 3.89 0.99
CA VAL A 125 -17.24 2.75 0.17
C VAL A 125 -17.64 1.43 0.84
N PRO A 126 -18.46 0.58 0.19
CA PRO A 126 -18.79 -0.75 0.69
C PRO A 126 -17.53 -1.58 0.92
N SER A 127 -17.53 -2.39 1.97
CA SER A 127 -16.45 -3.35 2.17
C SER A 127 -16.57 -4.52 1.21
N LEU A 128 -15.44 -4.97 0.65
CA LEU A 128 -15.38 -6.13 -0.25
C LEU A 128 -15.73 -7.44 0.47
N GLY A 129 -15.25 -7.62 1.70
CA GLY A 129 -15.24 -8.90 2.38
C GLY A 129 -14.21 -9.89 1.81
N LEU A 130 -14.04 -11.02 2.51
CA LEU A 130 -13.00 -12.01 2.18
C LEU A 130 -13.31 -12.81 0.92
N ASP A 131 -14.57 -13.11 0.65
CA ASP A 131 -14.94 -13.90 -0.54
C ASP A 131 -14.64 -13.14 -1.83
N ARG A 132 -14.95 -11.84 -1.86
CA ARG A 132 -14.61 -10.98 -3.00
C ARG A 132 -13.10 -10.75 -3.12
N LEU A 133 -12.39 -10.61 -2.00
CA LEU A 133 -10.92 -10.55 -2.01
C LEU A 133 -10.33 -11.81 -2.66
N ARG A 134 -10.85 -12.99 -2.30
CA ARG A 134 -10.41 -14.28 -2.87
C ARG A 134 -10.66 -14.34 -4.37
N GLU A 135 -11.87 -14.02 -4.79
CA GLU A 135 -12.23 -13.96 -6.21
C GLU A 135 -11.27 -13.05 -7.00
N ILE A 136 -10.93 -11.87 -6.45
CA ILE A 136 -9.97 -10.95 -7.09
C ILE A 136 -8.59 -11.58 -7.16
N CYS A 137 -8.07 -12.16 -6.08
CA CYS A 137 -6.74 -12.78 -6.05
C CYS A 137 -6.61 -13.94 -7.05
N GLU A 138 -7.70 -14.66 -7.32
CA GLU A 138 -7.74 -15.75 -8.31
C GLU A 138 -7.89 -15.24 -9.76
N SER A 139 -8.30 -13.99 -9.96
CA SER A 139 -8.67 -13.43 -11.27
C SER A 139 -7.60 -12.52 -11.90
N VAL A 140 -6.60 -12.09 -11.14
CA VAL A 140 -5.56 -11.15 -11.59
C VAL A 140 -4.17 -11.78 -11.55
N ALA A 141 -3.27 -11.32 -12.42
CA ALA A 141 -1.88 -11.78 -12.46
C ALA A 141 -0.99 -11.04 -11.44
N ALA A 142 -1.23 -9.74 -11.24
CA ALA A 142 -0.46 -8.92 -10.31
C ALA A 142 -0.64 -9.38 -8.85
N PRO A 143 0.41 -9.32 -8.02
CA PRO A 143 0.30 -9.67 -6.61
C PRO A 143 -0.63 -8.71 -5.86
N VAL A 144 -1.57 -9.28 -5.10
CA VAL A 144 -2.56 -8.50 -4.33
C VAL A 144 -2.07 -8.23 -2.91
N VAL A 145 -2.07 -6.96 -2.52
CA VAL A 145 -1.92 -6.47 -1.15
C VAL A 145 -3.28 -5.98 -0.65
N ALA A 146 -3.86 -6.70 0.31
CA ALA A 146 -5.16 -6.35 0.86
C ALA A 146 -5.08 -5.09 1.72
N ILE A 147 -6.07 -4.19 1.63
CA ILE A 147 -6.14 -2.96 2.44
C ILE A 147 -7.55 -2.70 2.97
N GLY A 148 -7.64 -1.95 4.07
CA GLY A 148 -8.90 -1.41 4.59
C GLY A 148 -9.46 -2.19 5.77
N GLY A 149 -9.42 -1.55 6.95
CA GLY A 149 -9.94 -2.12 8.20
C GLY A 149 -9.14 -3.30 8.76
N ILE A 150 -7.90 -3.49 8.29
CA ILE A 150 -6.99 -4.57 8.67
C ILE A 150 -6.22 -4.20 9.95
N ASP A 151 -6.12 -5.17 10.85
CA ASP A 151 -5.37 -5.17 12.09
C ASP A 151 -4.80 -6.58 12.34
N ALA A 152 -4.08 -6.78 13.45
CA ALA A 152 -3.45 -8.06 13.76
C ALA A 152 -4.44 -9.25 13.87
N THR A 153 -5.71 -9.00 14.18
CA THR A 153 -6.72 -10.07 14.29
C THR A 153 -7.26 -10.52 12.94
N LYS A 154 -7.06 -9.71 11.89
CA LYS A 154 -7.63 -9.93 10.54
C LYS A 154 -6.59 -10.19 9.47
N ALA A 155 -5.33 -9.82 9.70
CA ALA A 155 -4.28 -9.89 8.71
C ALA A 155 -4.07 -11.30 8.13
N ALA A 156 -4.15 -12.34 8.97
CA ALA A 156 -4.04 -13.74 8.54
C ALA A 156 -5.14 -14.14 7.54
N LEU A 157 -6.38 -13.68 7.75
CA LEU A 157 -7.51 -13.99 6.88
C LEU A 157 -7.33 -13.46 5.45
N CYS A 158 -6.56 -12.38 5.27
CA CYS A 158 -6.23 -11.86 3.94
C CYS A 158 -5.27 -12.78 3.20
N LEU A 159 -4.29 -13.38 3.90
CA LEU A 159 -3.38 -14.36 3.31
C LEU A 159 -4.13 -15.64 2.92
N GLU A 160 -5.03 -16.11 3.78
CA GLU A 160 -5.92 -17.25 3.49
C GLU A 160 -6.87 -16.99 2.30
N ALA A 161 -7.17 -15.73 2.01
CA ALA A 161 -7.91 -15.32 0.82
C ALA A 161 -7.02 -15.19 -0.44
N GLY A 162 -5.70 -15.41 -0.34
CA GLY A 162 -4.79 -15.39 -1.48
C GLY A 162 -3.98 -14.10 -1.64
N ALA A 163 -4.15 -13.10 -0.77
CA ALA A 163 -3.30 -11.91 -0.81
C ALA A 163 -1.85 -12.27 -0.43
N VAL A 164 -0.86 -11.64 -1.07
CA VAL A 164 0.57 -11.86 -0.76
C VAL A 164 1.06 -11.05 0.46
N GLY A 165 0.19 -10.19 0.97
CA GLY A 165 0.44 -9.34 2.12
C GLY A 165 -0.72 -8.39 2.39
N VAL A 166 -0.51 -7.49 3.35
CA VAL A 166 -1.53 -6.52 3.78
C VAL A 166 -0.94 -5.12 3.88
N ALA A 167 -1.81 -4.14 3.70
CA ALA A 167 -1.53 -2.73 3.94
C ALA A 167 -2.36 -2.20 5.11
N VAL A 168 -1.70 -1.44 5.99
CA VAL A 168 -2.29 -0.86 7.20
C VAL A 168 -2.07 0.66 7.23
N VAL A 169 -3.03 1.37 7.81
CA VAL A 169 -2.95 2.82 8.07
C VAL A 169 -2.97 3.07 9.57
N ARG A 170 -4.10 2.75 10.23
CA ARG A 170 -4.26 2.94 11.68
C ARG A 170 -3.42 1.97 12.51
N ALA A 171 -3.25 0.75 12.00
CA ALA A 171 -2.42 -0.27 12.65
C ALA A 171 -0.92 -0.11 12.32
N SER A 172 -0.50 0.97 11.64
CA SER A 172 0.92 1.23 11.35
C SER A 172 1.76 1.38 12.63
N THR A 173 1.18 1.93 13.72
CA THR A 173 1.84 2.01 15.03
C THR A 173 1.92 0.66 15.76
N ASP A 174 1.14 -0.34 15.34
CA ASP A 174 1.11 -1.70 15.87
C ASP A 174 1.55 -2.73 14.82
N ALA A 175 2.48 -2.31 13.95
CA ALA A 175 2.99 -3.14 12.86
C ALA A 175 3.60 -4.46 13.36
N ALA A 176 4.18 -4.49 14.57
CA ALA A 176 4.75 -5.69 15.16
C ALA A 176 3.70 -6.79 15.41
N ALA A 177 2.51 -6.42 15.90
CA ALA A 177 1.42 -7.37 16.10
C ALA A 177 0.91 -7.89 14.75
N VAL A 178 0.77 -7.00 13.76
CA VAL A 178 0.36 -7.38 12.39
C VAL A 178 1.37 -8.33 11.76
N ARG A 179 2.67 -8.01 11.86
CA ARG A 179 3.78 -8.85 11.40
C ARG A 179 3.72 -10.24 12.01
N THR A 180 3.57 -10.32 13.33
CA THR A 180 3.47 -11.59 14.06
C THR A 180 2.27 -12.42 13.59
N ALA A 181 1.12 -11.77 13.34
CA ALA A 181 -0.07 -12.46 12.86
C ALA A 181 0.13 -13.04 11.45
N LEU A 182 0.78 -12.29 10.56
CA LEU A 182 1.09 -12.77 9.21
C LEU A 182 2.08 -13.94 9.26
N GLU A 183 3.16 -13.84 10.04
CA GLU A 183 4.19 -14.88 10.18
C GLU A 183 3.61 -16.22 10.66
N ARG A 184 2.63 -16.19 11.57
CA ARG A 184 1.94 -17.41 12.04
C ARG A 184 1.06 -18.07 10.99
N ALA A 185 0.54 -17.30 10.05
CA ALA A 185 -0.35 -17.80 8.99
C ALA A 185 0.41 -18.33 7.76
N ALA A 186 1.71 -18.05 7.65
CA ALA A 186 2.55 -18.52 6.54
C ALA A 186 3.25 -19.87 6.82
N VAL A 187 2.91 -20.53 7.94
CA VAL A 187 3.39 -21.86 8.35
C VAL A 187 2.30 -22.90 8.12
#